data_AF-A0A5S4ZT08-F1
#
_entry.id   AF-A0A5S4ZT08-F1
#
_cell.length_a   1.000
_cell.length_b   1.000
_cell.length_c   1.000
_cell.angle_alpha   90.00
_cell.angle_beta   90.00
_cell.angle_gamma   90.00
#
_symmetry.space_group_name_H-M   'P 1'
#
loop_
_entity.id
_entity.type
_entity.pdbx_description
1 polymer ?
#
loop_
_entity_poly.entity_id
_entity_poly.type
_entity_poly.pdbx_seq_one_letter_code
_entity_poly.pdbx_strand_id
1 'polypeptide(L)' 'MDKYTVRGPGKECNEITANSLDEALEMAQSQNPGKQVAADASGIIYVCESGEDPDSCQMRLS' A
#
# COMPACT_ATOMS: atom_id res chain seq x y z
N MET A 1 7.04 -1.75 -16.95
CA MET A 1 5.89 -1.79 -16.03
C MET A 1 6.11 -2.94 -15.10
N ASP A 2 6.31 -2.61 -13.84
CA ASP A 2 6.57 -3.53 -12.74
C ASP A 2 5.29 -3.79 -11.98
N LYS A 3 5.24 -4.94 -11.31
CA LYS A 3 4.12 -5.33 -10.47
C LYS A 3 4.43 -5.01 -9.02
N TYR A 4 3.49 -4.34 -8.37
CA TYR A 4 3.57 -3.97 -6.96
C TYR A 4 2.43 -4.65 -6.21
N THR A 5 2.79 -5.25 -5.07
CA THR A 5 1.81 -5.85 -4.16
C THR A 5 1.28 -4.77 -3.22
N VAL A 6 -0.04 -4.68 -3.11
CA VAL A 6 -0.76 -3.78 -2.22
C VAL A 6 -1.48 -4.62 -1.17
N ARG A 7 -1.20 -4.38 0.11
CA ARG A 7 -1.84 -5.06 1.24
C ARG A 7 -2.79 -4.10 1.93
N GLY A 8 -4.08 -4.46 1.98
CA GLY A 8 -5.12 -3.65 2.60
C GLY A 8 -5.45 -4.07 4.03
N PRO A 9 -6.21 -3.25 4.78
CA PRO A 9 -6.52 -3.52 6.19
C PRO A 9 -7.28 -4.84 6.42
N GLY A 10 -7.93 -5.40 5.39
CA GLY A 10 -8.53 -6.74 5.41
C GLY A 10 -7.57 -7.91 5.16
N LYS A 11 -6.25 -7.67 5.07
CA LYS A 11 -5.22 -8.62 4.56
C LYS A 11 -5.43 -9.02 3.10
N GLU A 12 -6.13 -8.19 2.34
CA GLU A 12 -6.32 -8.39 0.92
C GLU A 12 -5.02 -8.01 0.20
N CYS A 13 -4.46 -8.98 -0.54
CA CYS A 13 -3.32 -8.74 -1.43
C CYS A 13 -3.86 -8.43 -2.82
N ASN A 14 -3.78 -7.16 -3.20
CA ASN A 14 -4.05 -6.70 -4.56
C ASN A 14 -2.71 -6.50 -5.31
N GLU A 15 -2.75 -6.59 -6.63
CA GLU A 15 -1.60 -6.29 -7.49
C GLU A 15 -1.93 -5.08 -8.36
N ILE A 16 -1.02 -4.11 -8.40
CA ILE A 16 -1.08 -2.98 -9.32
C ILE A 16 0.15 -2.99 -10.21
N THR A 17 -0.02 -2.55 -11.45
CA THR A 17 1.05 -2.49 -12.46
C THR A 17 1.33 -1.02 -12.76
N ALA A 18 2.58 -0.58 -12.55
CA ALA A 18 2.99 0.80 -12.71
C ALA A 18 4.42 0.88 -13.28
N ASN A 19 4.87 2.05 -13.71
CA ASN A 19 6.24 2.24 -14.21
C ASN A 19 7.26 2.52 -13.09
N SER A 20 6.80 2.94 -11.92
CA SER A 20 7.62 3.17 -10.73
C SER A 20 6.83 2.93 -9.43
N LEU A 21 7.55 2.84 -8.30
CA LEU A 21 6.95 2.69 -6.98
C LEU A 21 6.12 3.93 -6.59
N ASP A 22 6.59 5.12 -6.94
CA ASP A 22 5.87 6.38 -6.72
C ASP A 22 4.53 6.38 -7.46
N GLU A 23 4.51 6.00 -8.74
CA GLU A 23 3.27 5.88 -9.52
C GLU A 23 2.33 4.83 -8.89
N ALA A 24 2.88 3.69 -8.45
CA ALA A 24 2.11 2.68 -7.75
C ALA A 24 1.50 3.19 -6.43
N LEU A 25 2.24 4.00 -5.66
CA LEU A 25 1.75 4.64 -4.44
C LEU A 25 0.62 5.64 -4.73
N GLU A 26 0.76 6.49 -5.75
CA GLU A 26 -0.30 7.43 -6.16
C GLU A 26 -1.57 6.71 -6.62
N MET A 27 -1.41 5.60 -7.36
CA MET A 27 -2.53 4.75 -7.77
C MET A 27 -3.21 4.09 -6.57
N ALA A 28 -2.43 3.52 -5.64
CA ALA A 28 -2.97 2.91 -4.43
C ALA A 28 -3.68 3.94 -3.55
N GLN A 29 -3.15 5.16 -3.42
CA GLN A 29 -3.78 6.27 -2.70
C GLN A 29 -5.09 6.71 -3.36
N SER A 30 -5.13 6.77 -4.69
CA SER A 30 -6.34 7.13 -5.44
C SER A 30 -7.44 6.08 -5.34
N GLN A 31 -7.07 4.79 -5.29
CA GLN A 31 -8.01 3.68 -5.11
C GLN A 31 -8.52 3.56 -3.66
N ASN A 32 -7.78 4.11 -2.69
CA ASN A 32 -8.10 4.04 -1.27
C ASN A 32 -8.24 5.44 -0.65
N PRO A 33 -9.26 6.23 -1.06
CA PRO A 33 -9.45 7.58 -0.55
C PRO A 33 -9.68 7.57 0.98
N GLY A 34 -9.02 8.50 1.68
CA GLY A 34 -9.13 8.63 3.14
C GLY A 34 -8.31 7.61 3.94
N LYS A 35 -7.64 6.67 3.28
CA LYS A 35 -6.67 5.75 3.89
C LYS A 35 -5.26 6.31 3.74
N GLN A 36 -4.35 5.84 4.59
CA GLN A 36 -2.93 6.17 4.51
C GLN A 36 -2.22 5.08 3.72
N VAL A 37 -1.43 5.43 2.71
CA VAL A 37 -0.69 4.47 1.90
C VAL A 37 0.81 4.67 2.09
N ALA A 38 1.55 3.59 2.31
CA ALA A 38 3.00 3.60 2.48
C ALA A 38 3.63 2.37 1.83
N ALA A 39 4.88 2.47 1.38
CA ALA A 39 5.64 1.31 0.89
C ALA A 39 6.77 0.95 1.85
N ASP A 40 7.12 -0.33 1.93
CA ASP A 40 8.35 -0.78 2.59
C ASP A 40 9.56 -0.80 1.64
N ALA A 41 10.74 -1.08 2.21
CA ALA A 41 11.99 -1.21 1.47
C ALA A 41 12.02 -2.38 0.47
N SER A 42 11.07 -3.32 0.56
CA SER A 42 10.92 -4.44 -0.37
C SER A 42 10.01 -4.08 -1.56
N GLY A 43 9.39 -2.89 -1.56
CA GLY A 43 8.47 -2.45 -2.60
C GLY A 43 7.03 -2.96 -2.41
N ILE A 44 6.68 -3.47 -1.22
CA ILE A 44 5.29 -3.79 -0.88
C ILE A 44 4.61 -2.53 -0.38
N ILE A 45 3.42 -2.25 -0.93
CA ILE A 45 2.57 -1.14 -0.55
C ILE A 45 1.56 -1.62 0.50
N TYR A 46 1.37 -0.83 1.54
CA TYR A 46 0.45 -1.06 2.64
C TYR A 46 -0.59 0.06 2.66
N VAL A 47 -1.86 -0.32 2.73
CA VAL A 47 -2.98 0.59 2.91
C VAL A 47 -3.45 0.45 4.35
N CYS A 48 -3.26 1.53 5.10
CA CYS A 48 -3.53 1.64 6.53
C CYS A 48 -4.83 2.38 6.78
N GLU A 49 -5.45 2.10 7.93
CA GLU A 49 -6.58 2.88 8.41
C GLU A 49 -6.17 4.35 8.63
N SER A 50 -7.12 5.26 8.48
CA SER A 50 -6.85 6.69 8.71
C SER A 50 -6.54 6.91 10.18
N GLY A 51 -5.36 7.47 10.49
CA GLY A 51 -4.90 7.65 11.86
C GLY A 51 -4.34 6.39 12.53
N GLU A 52 -4.16 5.30 11.79
CA GLU A 52 -3.39 4.14 12.24
C GLU A 52 -1.89 4.45 12.17
N ASP A 53 -1.16 3.98 13.17
CA ASP A 53 0.28 4.06 13.20
C ASP A 53 0.89 3.22 12.06
N PRO A 54 1.78 3.78 11.21
CA PRO A 54 2.32 3.09 10.04
C PRO A 54 3.09 1.81 10.40
N ASP A 55 3.86 1.81 11.50
CA ASP A 55 4.58 0.62 11.95
C ASP A 55 3.61 -0.49 12.37
N SER A 56 2.57 -0.13 13.13
CA SER A 56 1.51 -1.06 13.57
C SER A 56 0.72 -1.63 12.38
N CYS A 57 0.42 -0.79 11.39
CA CYS A 57 -0.21 -1.18 10.15
C CYS A 57 0.67 -2.17 9.36
N GLN A 58 1.96 -1.85 9.18
CA GLN A 58 2.90 -2.74 8.50
C GLN A 58 3.01 -4.09 9.22
N MET A 59 3.16 -4.12 10.54
CA MET A 59 3.20 -5.39 11.29
C MET A 59 1.91 -6.21 11.17
N ARG A 60 0.75 -5.55 11.10
CA ARG A 60 -0.56 -6.22 10.96
C ARG A 60 -0.74 -6.82 9.57
N LEU A 61 -0.13 -6.21 8.56
CA LEU A 61 -0.28 -6.54 7.15
C LEU A 61 0.90 -7.30 6.56
N SER A 62 2.05 -7.36 7.23
CA SER A 62 3.26 -8.12 6.87
C SER A 62 3.03 -9.63 6.90
#